data_AF-A0A6A6T382-F1
#
_entry.id   AF-A0A6A6T382-F1
#
_cell.length_a   1.000
_cell.length_b   1.000
_cell.length_c   1.000
_cell.angle_alpha   90.00
_cell.angle_beta   90.00
_cell.angle_gamma   90.00
#
_symmetry.space_group_name_H-M   'P 1'
#
loop_
_entity.id
_entity.type
_entity.pdbx_description
1 polymer ?
#
loop_
_entity_poly.entity_id
_entity_poly.type
_entity_poly.pdbx_seq_one_letter_code
_entity_poly.pdbx_strand_id
1 'polypeptide(L)'
;MDRSDVKACKDLKDLILSNIRALYGPIFPTTHTFDIILHEHPPEFAALAIAYTDDASPNKGSFRKWKQVARGMSRGGNLHALGALWSEVQVLMREWIPGKLVEGWIDGEKRGERGRGREKRERGWGEDMG
;
A
#
# COMPACT_ATOMS: atom_id res chain seq x y z
N MET A 1 -26.33 -1.44 -0.93
CA MET A 1 -25.63 -0.87 -2.10
C MET A 1 -26.41 -1.26 -3.32
N ASP A 2 -26.90 -0.27 -4.07
CA ASP A 2 -27.69 -0.51 -5.28
C ASP A 2 -26.80 -0.54 -6.55
N ARG A 3 -27.39 -0.76 -7.73
CA ARG A 3 -26.64 -0.81 -8.99
C ARG A 3 -25.99 0.54 -9.34
N SER A 4 -26.61 1.66 -8.97
CA SER A 4 -26.06 3.00 -9.18
C SER A 4 -24.80 3.22 -8.35
N ASP A 5 -24.80 2.80 -7.09
CA ASP A 5 -23.64 2.88 -6.21
C ASP A 5 -22.46 2.07 -6.75
N VAL A 6 -22.70 0.87 -7.26
CA VAL A 6 -21.67 0.02 -7.86
C VAL A 6 -21.04 0.70 -9.08
N LYS A 7 -21.87 1.32 -9.93
CA LYS A 7 -21.38 2.08 -11.09
C LYS A 7 -20.56 3.29 -10.66
N ALA A 8 -21.04 4.06 -9.69
CA ALA A 8 -20.32 5.22 -9.15
C ALA A 8 -18.97 4.82 -8.53
N CYS A 9 -18.92 3.70 -7.79
CA CYS A 9 -17.67 3.16 -7.26
C CYS A 9 -16.69 2.77 -8.36
N LYS A 10 -17.16 2.15 -9.44
CA LYS A 10 -16.30 1.79 -10.58
C LYS A 10 -15.75 3.04 -11.27
N ASP A 11 -16.62 3.98 -11.62
CA ASP A 11 -16.25 5.23 -12.30
C ASP A 11 -15.23 6.02 -11.46
N LEU A 12 -15.43 6.09 -10.14
CA LEU A 12 -14.50 6.75 -9.21
C LEU A 12 -13.17 6.00 -9.05
N LYS A 13 -13.18 4.67 -9.00
CA LYS A 13 -11.96 3.86 -8.98
C LYS A 13 -11.09 4.11 -10.21
N ASP A 14 -11.70 4.14 -11.39
CA ASP A 14 -10.99 4.34 -12.65
C ASP A 14 -10.33 5.73 -12.70
N LEU A 15 -11.04 6.77 -12.22
CA LEU A 15 -10.51 8.13 -12.07
C LEU A 15 -9.31 8.19 -11.12
N ILE A 16 -9.43 7.58 -9.93
CA ILE A 16 -8.34 7.52 -8.94
C ILE A 16 -7.13 6.81 -9.54
N LEU A 17 -7.32 5.65 -10.18
CA LEU A 17 -6.23 4.87 -10.79
C LEU A 17 -5.51 5.64 -11.89
N SER A 18 -6.24 6.39 -12.73
CA SER A 18 -5.64 7.26 -13.74
C SER A 18 -4.67 8.26 -13.13
N ASN A 19 -5.07 8.93 -12.04
CA ASN A 19 -4.24 9.95 -11.40
C ASN A 19 -3.02 9.36 -10.68
N ILE A 20 -3.19 8.21 -10.02
CA ILE A 20 -2.07 7.52 -9.37
C ILE A 20 -1.05 7.06 -10.42
N ARG A 21 -1.50 6.52 -11.55
CA ARG A 21 -0.61 6.15 -12.67
C ARG A 21 0.14 7.36 -13.22
N ALA A 22 -0.53 8.50 -13.36
CA ALA A 22 0.12 9.74 -13.79
C ALA A 22 1.17 10.24 -12.80
N LEU A 23 0.91 10.11 -11.48
CA LEU A 23 1.84 10.51 -10.43
C LEU A 23 3.10 9.65 -10.38
N TYR A 24 2.94 8.33 -10.49
CA TYR A 24 4.02 7.40 -10.16
C TYR A 24 4.57 6.62 -11.35
N GLY A 25 3.77 6.35 -12.38
CA GLY A 25 4.17 5.54 -13.54
C GLY A 25 5.43 6.06 -14.25
N PRO A 26 5.51 7.35 -14.62
CA PRO A 26 6.69 7.91 -15.28
C PRO A 26 7.96 7.90 -14.41
N ILE A 27 7.81 7.93 -13.08
CA ILE A 27 8.93 8.09 -12.13
C ILE A 27 9.51 6.73 -11.72
N PHE A 28 8.67 5.69 -11.64
CA PHE A 28 9.04 4.37 -11.13
C PHE A 28 8.80 3.31 -12.21
N PRO A 29 9.75 3.11 -13.15
CA PRO A 29 9.57 2.19 -14.27
C PRO A 29 9.42 0.72 -13.86
N THR A 30 9.79 0.36 -12.63
CA THR A 30 9.58 -0.98 -12.05
C THR A 30 8.19 -1.16 -11.42
N THR A 31 7.41 -0.08 -11.29
CA THR A 31 6.03 -0.12 -10.77
C THR A 31 5.09 -0.37 -11.95
N HIS A 32 4.66 -1.61 -12.10
CA HIS A 32 3.93 -2.05 -13.29
C HIS A 32 2.40 -2.01 -13.12
N THR A 33 1.93 -2.13 -11.88
CA THR A 33 0.50 -2.29 -11.61
C THR A 33 0.07 -1.44 -10.42
N PHE A 34 -1.09 -0.81 -10.55
CA PHE A 34 -1.79 -0.10 -9.48
C PHE A 34 -3.19 -0.66 -9.33
N ASP A 35 -3.66 -0.78 -8.09
CA ASP A 35 -5.00 -1.28 -7.79
C ASP A 35 -5.62 -0.53 -6.60
N ILE A 36 -6.93 -0.68 -6.41
CA ILE A 36 -7.68 -0.14 -5.27
C ILE A 36 -8.41 -1.29 -4.58
N ILE A 37 -7.97 -1.59 -3.35
CA ILE A 37 -8.62 -2.57 -2.48
C ILE A 37 -9.65 -1.85 -1.61
N LEU A 38 -10.86 -2.38 -1.55
CA LEU A 38 -11.86 -1.99 -0.56
C LEU A 38 -11.83 -3.01 0.57
N HIS A 39 -11.71 -2.54 1.81
CA HIS A 39 -11.93 -3.37 2.99
C HIS A 39 -13.07 -2.81 3.82
N GLU A 40 -13.74 -3.72 4.54
CA GLU A 40 -14.65 -3.38 5.62
C GLU A 40 -13.99 -3.81 6.93
N HIS A 41 -13.81 -2.85 7.83
CA HIS A 41 -13.35 -3.06 9.20
C HIS A 41 -14.36 -2.37 10.13
N PRO A 42 -15.44 -3.05 10.53
CA PRO A 42 -16.51 -2.43 11.30
C PRO A 42 -15.98 -1.62 12.49
N PRO A 43 -16.42 -0.36 12.69
CA PRO A 43 -17.51 0.34 12.01
C PRO A 43 -17.10 1.15 10.76
N GLU A 44 -15.91 0.91 10.21
CA GLU A 44 -15.28 1.73 9.17
C GLU A 44 -15.04 0.95 7.86
N PHE A 45 -15.06 1.68 6.76
CA PHE A 45 -14.69 1.21 5.43
C PHE A 45 -13.40 1.90 5.02
N ALA A 46 -12.50 1.17 4.37
CA ALA A 46 -11.28 1.75 3.82
C ALA A 46 -11.14 1.44 2.34
N ALA A 47 -10.69 2.44 1.60
CA ALA A 47 -10.22 2.30 0.23
C ALA A 47 -8.71 2.52 0.21
N LEU A 48 -7.96 1.51 -0.20
CA LEU A 48 -6.51 1.50 -0.22
C LEU A 48 -6.06 1.52 -1.67
N ALA A 49 -5.35 2.56 -2.07
CA ALA A 49 -4.62 2.53 -3.32
C ALA A 49 -3.26 1.87 -3.09
N ILE A 50 -2.93 0.89 -3.92
CA ILE A 50 -1.70 0.11 -3.81
C ILE A 50 -0.94 0.12 -5.14
N ALA A 51 0.38 0.10 -5.02
CA ALA A 51 1.31 -0.09 -6.12
C ALA A 51 2.00 -1.44 -5.96
N TYR A 52 2.26 -2.11 -7.07
CA TYR A 52 3.06 -3.33 -7.13
C TYR A 52 4.34 -3.06 -7.91
N THR A 53 5.45 -3.59 -7.42
CA THR A 53 6.71 -3.60 -8.15
C THR A 53 7.03 -5.01 -8.59
N ASP A 54 7.63 -5.14 -9.78
CA ASP A 54 8.37 -6.37 -10.07
C ASP A 54 9.55 -6.40 -9.10
N ASP A 55 9.72 -7.52 -8.41
CA ASP A 55 10.95 -7.74 -7.68
C ASP A 55 12.10 -7.85 -8.69
N ALA A 56 13.32 -7.47 -8.31
CA ALA A 56 14.52 -7.72 -9.11
C ALA A 56 14.87 -9.24 -9.17
N SER A 57 13.86 -10.09 -8.98
CA SER A 57 13.91 -11.54 -9.02
C SER A 57 13.77 -12.01 -10.48
N PRO A 58 14.45 -13.10 -10.87
CA PRO A 58 14.38 -13.65 -12.24
C PRO A 58 12.96 -14.01 -12.71
N ASN A 59 11.97 -14.06 -11.82
CA ASN A 59 10.57 -14.27 -12.16
C ASN A 59 9.84 -12.96 -12.46
N LYS A 60 9.96 -12.48 -13.70
CA LYS A 60 9.12 -11.39 -14.24
C LYS A 60 7.62 -11.69 -13.98
N GLY A 61 6.87 -10.72 -13.44
CA GLY A 61 5.45 -10.88 -13.11
C GLY A 61 5.15 -11.35 -11.68
N SER A 62 6.15 -11.36 -10.79
CA SER A 62 5.96 -11.63 -9.37
C SER A 62 5.53 -10.37 -8.62
N PHE A 63 4.22 -10.16 -8.46
CA PHE A 63 3.61 -9.07 -7.68
C PHE A 63 3.75 -9.22 -6.15
N ARG A 64 4.85 -9.83 -5.67
CA ARG A 64 5.08 -10.14 -4.26
C ARG A 64 5.32 -8.91 -3.40
N LYS A 65 5.84 -7.84 -4.00
CA LYS A 65 6.11 -6.57 -3.32
C LYS A 65 5.04 -5.56 -3.68
N TRP A 66 4.38 -5.07 -2.65
CA TRP A 66 3.36 -4.05 -2.79
C TRP A 66 3.53 -2.96 -1.73
N LYS A 67 2.97 -1.79 -2.01
CA LYS A 67 2.99 -0.65 -1.11
C LYS A 67 1.66 0.09 -1.19
N GLN A 68 1.14 0.48 -0.04
CA GLN A 68 0.03 1.42 0.03
C GLN A 68 0.53 2.82 -0.31
N VAL A 69 -0.05 3.44 -1.35
CA VAL A 69 0.32 4.79 -1.80
C VAL A 69 -0.62 5.87 -1.29
N ALA A 70 -1.88 5.51 -1.05
CA ALA A 70 -2.89 6.39 -0.45
C ALA A 70 -3.98 5.55 0.24
N ARG A 71 -4.68 6.16 1.20
CA ARG A 71 -5.76 5.52 1.96
C ARG A 71 -6.88 6.52 2.23
N GLY A 72 -8.10 6.14 1.91
CA GLY A 72 -9.32 6.81 2.35
C GLY A 72 -10.06 5.97 3.37
N MET A 73 -10.64 6.62 4.39
CA MET A 73 -11.46 5.97 5.41
C MET A 73 -12.82 6.66 5.52
N SER A 74 -13.88 5.89 5.74
CA SER A 74 -15.19 6.45 6.03
C SER A 74 -16.07 5.48 6.80
N ARG A 75 -16.98 6.01 7.64
CA ARG A 75 -18.09 5.24 8.22
C ARG A 75 -19.32 5.18 7.31
N GLY A 76 -19.32 5.96 6.22
CA GLY A 76 -20.44 6.06 5.28
C GLY A 76 -20.48 4.96 4.20
N GLY A 77 -19.64 3.93 4.28
CA GLY A 77 -19.57 2.87 3.27
C GLY A 77 -18.47 3.06 2.21
N ASN A 78 -18.41 2.13 1.27
CA ASN A 78 -17.37 2.05 0.24
C ASN A 78 -17.26 3.31 -0.64
N LEU A 79 -18.38 3.89 -1.06
CA LEU A 79 -18.36 5.07 -1.93
C LEU A 79 -17.77 6.29 -1.20
N HIS A 80 -18.12 6.49 0.06
CA HIS A 80 -17.53 7.55 0.87
C HIS A 80 -16.04 7.29 1.18
N ALA A 81 -15.64 6.04 1.40
CA ALA A 81 -14.23 5.69 1.57
C ALA A 81 -13.41 5.96 0.29
N LEU A 82 -13.98 5.69 -0.90
CA LEU A 82 -13.39 6.07 -2.18
C LEU A 82 -13.33 7.59 -2.37
N GLY A 83 -14.36 8.33 -1.93
CA GLY A 83 -14.34 9.79 -1.96
C GLY A 83 -13.25 10.40 -1.06
N ALA A 84 -13.01 9.79 0.10
CA ALA A 84 -11.88 10.15 0.95
C ALA A 84 -10.54 9.82 0.27
N LEU A 85 -10.42 8.64 -0.35
CA LEU A 85 -9.21 8.24 -1.08
C LEU A 85 -8.91 9.19 -2.25
N TRP A 86 -9.94 9.59 -3.01
CA TRP A 86 -9.82 10.59 -4.06
C TRP A 86 -9.27 11.92 -3.54
N SER A 87 -9.79 12.40 -2.40
CA SER A 87 -9.32 13.65 -1.78
C SER A 87 -7.83 13.57 -1.42
N GLU A 88 -7.37 12.44 -0.86
CA GLU A 88 -5.95 12.20 -0.58
C GLU A 88 -5.10 12.21 -1.86
N VAL A 89 -5.56 11.56 -2.93
CA VAL A 89 -4.83 11.54 -4.21
C VAL A 89 -4.77 12.94 -4.82
N GLN A 90 -5.81 13.76 -4.69
CA GLN A 90 -5.79 15.16 -5.11
C GLN A 90 -4.79 16.00 -4.32
N VAL A 91 -4.63 15.75 -3.02
CA VAL A 91 -3.57 16.37 -2.21
C VAL A 91 -2.20 15.98 -2.75
N LEU A 92 -1.95 14.68 -2.97
CA LEU A 92 -0.68 14.19 -3.52
C LEU A 92 -0.35 14.78 -4.90
N MET A 93 -1.37 14.98 -5.74
CA MET A 93 -1.22 15.63 -7.04
C MET A 93 -0.79 17.09 -6.93
N ARG A 94 -1.33 17.83 -5.97
CA ARG A 94 -1.00 19.25 -5.77
C ARG A 94 0.38 19.45 -5.16
N GLU A 95 0.73 18.61 -4.20
CA GLU A 95 1.99 18.76 -3.45
C GLU A 95 3.22 18.28 -4.23
N TRP A 96 3.03 17.56 -5.34
CA TRP A 96 4.06 16.97 -6.20
C TRP A 96 5.37 16.64 -5.48
N ILE A 97 5.37 15.52 -4.74
CA ILE A 97 6.52 15.10 -3.94
C ILE A 97 7.26 13.96 -4.66
N PRO A 98 8.26 14.25 -5.51
CA PRO A 98 9.08 13.22 -6.13
C PRO A 98 9.81 12.40 -5.05
N GLY A 99 9.84 11.07 -5.21
CA GLY A 99 10.63 10.18 -4.35
C GLY A 99 9.88 9.48 -3.19
N LYS A 100 8.63 9.83 -2.88
CA LYS A 100 7.88 9.19 -1.78
C LYS A 100 7.57 7.70 -1.97
N LEU A 101 7.80 7.12 -3.15
CA LEU A 101 7.53 5.71 -3.42
C LEU A 101 8.68 4.76 -3.02
N VAL A 102 9.90 5.26 -2.80
CA VAL A 102 11.11 4.42 -2.69
C VAL A 102 11.19 3.59 -1.40
N GLU A 103 10.56 4.03 -0.31
CA GLU A 103 10.65 3.38 1.01
C GLU A 103 9.38 2.59 1.40
N GLY A 104 9.46 1.63 2.33
CA GLY A 104 8.27 1.04 2.95
C GLY A 104 7.49 0.00 2.12
N TRP A 105 8.16 -0.72 1.22
CA TRP A 105 7.58 -1.87 0.52
C TRP A 105 7.35 -3.07 1.45
N ILE A 106 6.22 -3.74 1.29
CA ILE A 106 5.86 -4.95 2.04
C ILE A 106 6.13 -6.18 1.16
N ASP A 107 6.88 -7.14 1.70
CA ASP A 107 7.14 -8.42 1.05
C ASP A 107 6.11 -9.48 1.49
N GLY A 108 5.46 -10.12 0.52
CA GLY A 108 4.46 -11.16 0.74
C GLY A 108 4.99 -12.45 1.40
N GLU A 109 6.31 -12.68 1.47
CA GLU A 109 6.87 -13.91 2.06
C GLU A 109 6.87 -13.95 3.62
N LYS A 110 6.67 -12.82 4.31
CA LYS A 110 6.69 -12.78 5.80
C LYS A 110 5.42 -13.31 6.48
N ARG A 111 4.81 -14.37 5.95
CA ARG A 111 3.70 -15.10 6.59
C ARG A 111 4.09 -16.54 6.93
N GLY A 112 5.33 -16.74 7.39
CA GLY A 112 5.87 -18.08 7.69
C GLY A 112 6.78 -18.21 8.92
N GLU A 113 7.21 -17.13 9.57
CA GLU A 113 8.09 -17.23 10.74
C GLU A 113 7.50 -16.52 11.96
N ARG A 114 6.53 -17.19 12.60
CA ARG A 114 6.28 -16.94 14.01
C ARG A 114 7.47 -17.48 14.80
N GLY A 115 8.13 -16.59 15.51
CA GLY A 115 8.73 -16.85 16.82
C GLY A 115 9.66 -18.05 16.91
N ARG A 116 10.94 -17.84 16.59
CA ARG A 116 12.06 -18.51 17.28
C ARG A 116 13.36 -17.75 17.01
N GLY A 117 13.51 -16.60 17.67
CA GLY A 117 14.77 -15.86 17.75
C GLY A 117 15.10 -15.62 19.21
N ARG A 118 15.93 -16.52 19.77
CA ARG A 118 16.43 -16.55 21.15
C ARG A 118 16.78 -15.17 21.70
N GLU A 119 16.29 -14.92 22.90
CA GLU A 119 16.87 -14.04 23.91
C GLU A 119 18.37 -14.41 24.08
N LYS A 120 19.28 -13.70 23.40
CA LYS A 120 20.70 -13.67 23.80
C LYS A 120 20.78 -12.73 24.99
N ARG A 121 20.65 -13.27 26.19
CA ARG A 121 21.10 -12.60 27.41
C ARG A 121 22.61 -12.41 27.31
N GLU A 122 23.05 -11.18 27.11
CA GLU A 122 24.40 -10.78 27.44
C GLU A 122 24.53 -10.81 28.98
N ARG A 123 25.08 -11.90 29.49
CA ARG A 123 25.73 -11.97 30.81
C ARG A 123 27.11 -12.56 30.61
N GLY A 124 28.06 -11.73 30.19
CA GLY A 124 29.47 -11.96 30.44
C GLY A 124 29.80 -11.27 31.75
N TRP A 125 29.77 -12.02 32.85
CA TRP A 125 30.44 -11.63 34.08
C TRP A 125 31.95 -11.79 33.85
N GLY A 126 32.72 -10.84 34.38
CA GLY A 126 34.16 -10.78 34.20
C GLY A 126 34.88 -12.03 34.72
N GLU A 127 36.00 -12.32 34.08
CA GLU A 127 37.11 -12.99 34.72
C GLU A 127 38.37 -12.16 34.45
N ASP A 128 38.97 -11.76 35.56
CA ASP A 128 40.34 -11.27 35.70
C ASP A 128 41.31 -12.13 34.90
N MET A 129 42.24 -11.51 34.17
CA MET A 129 43.66 -11.91 34.08
C MET A 129 44.46 -10.78 33.43
N GLY A 130 45.37 -10.17 34.21
CA GLY A 130 46.33 -9.17 33.75
C GLY A 130 46.91 -8.34 34.89
#